data_AF-A0A2V9ISD3-F1
#
_entry.id   AF-A0A2V9ISD3-F1
#
_cell.length_a   1.000
_cell.length_b   1.000
_cell.length_c   1.000
_cell.angle_alpha   90.00
_cell.angle_beta   90.00
_cell.angle_gamma   90.00
#
_symmetry.space_group_name_H-M   'P 1'
#
loop_
_entity.id
_entity.type
_entity.pdbx_description
1 polymer ?
#
loop_
_entity_poly.entity_id
_entity_poly.type
_entity_poly.pdbx_seq_one_letter_code
_entity_poly.pdbx_strand_id
1 'polypeptide(L)'
;MHTKPIQDRPRIILIVAFVVLHAAMSAPRVARAQEGVAGEAPVFSTPKKQPPKDLKAQEELAKIRVQSPLVTAPVTVLDSAGGFVYDLEEKDFQVLDNGVPQRIDRFHVETDTIAAVILVETNQAVAPLLPQVKPLGSMFSSLLLGPKG
;
A
#
# COMPACT_ATOMS: atom_id res chain seq x y z
N MET A 1 -7.87 -13.10 43.56
CA MET A 1 -6.46 -12.72 43.35
C MET A 1 -5.90 -13.51 42.18
N HIS A 2 -5.96 -12.94 40.97
CA HIS A 2 -5.33 -13.49 39.77
C HIS A 2 -5.13 -12.34 38.78
N THR A 3 -4.02 -11.62 38.90
CA THR A 3 -3.66 -10.51 38.01
C THR A 3 -2.54 -10.99 37.11
N LYS A 4 -2.87 -11.17 35.83
CA LYS A 4 -1.92 -11.48 34.76
C LYS A 4 -1.19 -10.17 34.40
N PRO A 5 0.14 -10.07 34.53
CA PRO A 5 0.82 -8.83 34.22
C PRO A 5 0.99 -8.64 32.71
N ILE A 6 0.84 -7.37 32.34
CA ILE A 6 1.15 -6.71 31.08
C ILE A 6 2.61 -6.98 30.72
N GLN A 7 2.85 -7.44 29.49
CA GLN A 7 4.19 -7.67 28.96
C GLN A 7 4.54 -6.54 27.99
N ASP A 8 5.47 -5.69 28.42
CA ASP A 8 6.11 -4.64 27.65
C ASP A 8 6.78 -5.20 26.40
N ARG A 9 6.63 -4.50 25.26
CA ARG A 9 7.34 -4.79 24.02
C ARG A 9 8.57 -3.88 23.93
N PRO A 10 9.79 -4.45 23.81
CA PRO A 10 10.89 -3.75 23.17
C PRO A 10 11.27 -4.38 21.83
N ARG A 11 11.78 -3.47 21.00
CA ARG A 11 12.12 -3.56 19.57
C ARG A 11 13.36 -4.43 19.29
N ILE A 12 13.40 -4.95 18.05
CA ILE A 12 14.59 -5.27 17.23
C ILE A 12 15.34 -6.57 17.58
N ILE A 13 15.31 -7.51 16.63
CA ILE A 13 16.05 -8.78 16.62
C ILE A 13 17.28 -8.60 15.71
N LEU A 14 18.48 -8.88 16.22
CA LEU A 14 19.73 -9.01 15.46
C LEU A 14 20.49 -10.26 15.93
N ILE A 15 20.77 -11.13 14.96
CA ILE A 15 21.91 -12.08 14.77
C ILE A 15 22.21 -13.11 15.88
N VAL A 16 22.18 -14.40 15.52
CA VAL A 16 23.29 -15.34 15.78
C VAL A 16 23.40 -16.36 14.63
N ALA A 17 24.57 -16.39 14.00
CA ALA A 17 25.05 -17.44 13.11
C ALA A 17 25.71 -18.57 13.92
N PHE A 18 25.57 -19.83 13.48
CA PHE A 18 26.47 -20.91 13.90
C PHE A 18 26.80 -21.87 12.74
N VAL A 19 28.09 -22.17 12.68
CA VAL A 19 28.92 -22.92 11.72
C VAL A 19 28.62 -24.45 11.85
N VAL A 20 28.73 -25.35 10.87
CA VAL A 20 29.93 -26.04 10.27
C VAL A 20 29.40 -27.24 9.43
N LEU A 21 30.00 -27.60 8.27
CA LEU A 21 30.62 -28.94 7.97
C LEU A 21 31.07 -29.15 6.47
N HIS A 22 32.40 -29.17 6.28
CA HIS A 22 33.28 -30.00 5.40
C HIS A 22 33.21 -29.89 3.86
N ALA A 23 34.25 -29.43 3.14
CA ALA A 23 35.63 -29.92 2.94
C ALA A 23 35.78 -30.95 1.80
N ALA A 24 36.44 -30.56 0.69
CA ALA A 24 37.48 -31.34 0.00
C ALA A 24 38.04 -30.53 -1.19
N MET A 25 39.37 -30.41 -1.23
CA MET A 25 40.16 -29.83 -2.32
C MET A 25 40.01 -30.60 -3.63
N SER A 26 40.06 -29.91 -4.78
CA SER A 26 40.65 -30.47 -6.00
C SER A 26 41.06 -29.35 -6.98
N ALA A 27 42.28 -29.51 -7.51
CA ALA A 27 43.04 -28.58 -8.36
C ALA A 27 42.45 -28.44 -9.80
N PRO A 28 42.98 -27.54 -10.65
CA PRO A 28 42.30 -27.12 -11.88
C PRO A 28 42.42 -28.19 -12.97
N ARG A 29 41.32 -28.50 -13.66
CA ARG A 29 41.36 -29.22 -14.94
C ARG A 29 41.38 -28.20 -16.08
N VAL A 30 42.57 -27.86 -16.54
CA VAL A 30 42.76 -27.35 -17.91
C VAL A 30 42.54 -28.55 -18.83
N ALA A 31 41.36 -28.63 -19.43
CA ALA A 31 41.03 -29.67 -20.40
C ALA A 31 41.69 -29.32 -21.74
N ARG A 32 42.72 -30.11 -22.05
CA ARG A 32 43.46 -30.20 -23.30
C ARG A 32 42.49 -30.49 -24.47
N ALA A 33 42.59 -29.73 -25.56
CA ALA A 33 41.91 -30.06 -26.82
C ALA A 33 42.35 -31.45 -27.30
N GLN A 34 41.40 -32.37 -27.50
CA GLN A 34 41.63 -33.66 -28.12
C GLN A 34 41.23 -33.58 -29.59
N GLU A 35 42.24 -33.58 -30.45
CA GLU A 35 42.11 -33.95 -31.85
C GLU A 35 41.91 -35.47 -31.90
N GLY A 36 40.73 -35.90 -32.38
CA GLY A 36 40.26 -37.28 -32.31
C GLY A 36 39.58 -37.71 -33.61
N VAL A 37 40.26 -38.65 -34.25
CA VAL A 37 39.97 -39.47 -35.44
C VAL A 37 38.50 -39.87 -35.67
N ALA A 38 38.16 -39.97 -36.97
CA ALA A 38 36.90 -40.39 -37.58
C ALA A 38 36.26 -41.70 -37.09
N GLY A 39 34.91 -41.75 -37.08
CA GLY A 39 34.14 -43.00 -37.13
C GLY A 39 32.70 -42.94 -36.57
N GLU A 40 31.73 -43.02 -37.50
CA GLU A 40 30.32 -43.49 -37.35
C GLU A 40 29.20 -42.47 -37.02
N ALA A 41 28.13 -42.51 -37.84
CA ALA A 41 27.02 -41.56 -37.82
C ALA A 41 25.84 -42.05 -36.95
N PRO A 42 25.16 -41.18 -36.19
CA PRO A 42 24.01 -41.57 -35.37
C PRO A 42 22.76 -41.80 -36.24
N VAL A 43 22.06 -42.92 -36.02
CA VAL A 43 20.76 -43.21 -36.64
C VAL A 43 19.65 -42.45 -35.89
N PHE A 44 18.91 -41.59 -36.59
CA PHE A 44 17.73 -40.91 -36.06
C PHE A 44 16.50 -41.82 -36.10
N SER A 45 15.80 -41.99 -34.97
CA SER A 45 14.44 -42.54 -34.94
C SER A 45 13.42 -41.39 -34.94
N THR A 46 12.34 -41.53 -35.74
CA THR A 46 11.32 -40.49 -35.92
C THR A 46 10.42 -40.32 -34.67
N PRO A 47 10.07 -39.09 -34.26
CA PRO A 47 9.21 -38.87 -33.09
C PRO A 47 7.76 -39.35 -33.28
N LYS A 48 7.21 -40.09 -32.30
CA LYS A 48 5.77 -40.39 -32.20
C LYS A 48 4.97 -39.11 -31.94
N LYS A 49 3.90 -38.91 -32.71
CA LYS A 49 2.99 -37.76 -32.64
C LYS A 49 2.09 -37.85 -31.39
N GLN A 50 2.26 -36.93 -30.44
CA GLN A 50 1.44 -36.79 -29.23
C GLN A 50 0.08 -36.13 -29.59
N PRO A 51 -1.05 -36.51 -28.95
CA PRO A 51 -2.36 -35.90 -29.23
C PRO A 51 -2.42 -34.41 -28.84
N PRO A 52 -3.32 -33.60 -29.43
CA PRO A 52 -3.39 -32.16 -29.19
C PRO A 52 -3.73 -31.85 -27.73
N LYS A 53 -2.94 -30.97 -27.10
CA LYS A 53 -3.24 -30.42 -25.76
C LYS A 53 -4.41 -29.45 -25.85
N ASP A 54 -5.33 -29.54 -24.89
CA ASP A 54 -6.44 -28.59 -24.72
C ASP A 54 -5.92 -27.17 -24.47
N LEU A 55 -5.93 -26.35 -25.52
CA LEU A 55 -5.38 -25.00 -25.55
C LEU A 55 -6.04 -24.06 -24.53
N LYS A 56 -7.33 -24.27 -24.22
CA LYS A 56 -8.11 -23.40 -23.31
C LYS A 56 -7.65 -23.46 -21.85
N ALA A 57 -7.24 -24.63 -21.36
CA ALA A 57 -6.72 -24.78 -20.00
C ALA A 57 -5.32 -24.14 -19.84
N GLN A 58 -4.58 -24.08 -20.95
CA GLN A 58 -3.23 -23.49 -20.96
C GLN A 58 -3.28 -21.96 -21.09
N GLU A 59 -4.35 -21.39 -21.67
CA GLU A 59 -4.61 -19.94 -21.72
C GLU A 59 -4.92 -19.34 -20.33
N GLU A 60 -5.65 -20.06 -19.47
CA GLU A 60 -5.91 -19.58 -18.09
C GLU A 60 -4.66 -19.52 -17.22
N LEU A 61 -3.73 -20.46 -17.41
CA LEU A 61 -2.43 -20.50 -16.70
C LEU A 61 -1.45 -19.42 -17.18
N ALA A 62 -1.71 -18.79 -18.33
CA ALA A 62 -0.85 -17.77 -18.93
C ALA A 62 -1.29 -16.33 -18.64
N LYS A 63 -2.23 -16.10 -17.72
CA LYS A 63 -2.69 -14.75 -17.38
C LYS A 63 -1.74 -14.09 -16.37
N ILE A 64 -0.90 -13.18 -16.86
CA ILE A 64 -0.04 -12.35 -16.00
C ILE A 64 -0.94 -11.45 -15.14
N ARG A 65 -0.79 -11.56 -13.81
CA ARG A 65 -1.47 -10.70 -12.83
C ARG A 65 -0.45 -9.72 -12.27
N VAL A 66 -0.70 -8.43 -12.45
CA VAL A 66 0.12 -7.35 -11.89
C VAL A 66 -0.65 -6.74 -10.72
N GLN A 67 -0.01 -6.61 -9.57
CA GLN A 67 -0.55 -5.87 -8.43
C GLN A 67 0.03 -4.45 -8.47
N SER A 68 -0.83 -3.45 -8.49
CA SER A 68 -0.44 -2.04 -8.39
C SER A 68 -0.89 -1.46 -7.06
N PRO A 69 -0.10 -0.54 -6.46
CA PRO A 69 -0.54 0.19 -5.28
C PRO A 69 -1.65 1.17 -5.65
N LEU A 70 -2.71 1.23 -4.85
CA LEU A 70 -3.71 2.29 -4.90
C LEU A 70 -3.24 3.45 -4.01
N VAL A 71 -3.21 4.66 -4.57
CA VAL A 71 -2.70 5.86 -3.89
C VAL A 71 -3.80 6.92 -3.80
N THR A 72 -3.90 7.60 -2.65
CA THR A 72 -4.83 8.72 -2.45
C THR A 72 -4.14 10.04 -2.78
N ALA A 73 -4.78 10.87 -3.61
CA ALA A 73 -4.29 12.20 -4.00
C ALA A 73 -5.33 13.27 -3.59
N PRO A 74 -5.21 13.88 -2.40
CA PRO A 74 -6.12 14.94 -1.97
C PRO A 74 -5.86 16.22 -2.78
N VAL A 75 -6.94 16.88 -3.21
CA VAL A 75 -6.88 18.10 -4.02
C VAL A 75 -7.82 19.16 -3.48
N THR A 76 -7.44 20.43 -3.65
CA THR A 76 -8.27 21.59 -3.32
C THR A 76 -8.24 22.52 -4.51
N VAL A 77 -9.43 22.89 -5.02
CA VAL A 77 -9.56 23.76 -6.19
C VAL A 77 -10.12 25.11 -5.75
N LEU A 78 -9.44 26.17 -6.19
CA LEU A 78 -9.82 27.55 -5.92
C LEU A 78 -10.13 28.26 -7.24
N ASP A 79 -11.12 29.15 -7.22
CA ASP A 79 -11.40 30.08 -8.30
C ASP A 79 -10.37 31.23 -8.35
N SER A 80 -10.50 32.12 -9.33
CA SER A 80 -9.60 33.27 -9.49
C SER A 80 -9.66 34.29 -8.34
N ALA A 81 -10.73 34.29 -7.55
CA ALA A 81 -10.91 35.14 -6.38
C ALA A 81 -10.44 34.46 -5.08
N GLY A 82 -9.95 33.21 -5.15
CA GLY A 82 -9.52 32.43 -3.99
C GLY A 82 -10.66 31.71 -3.26
N GLY A 83 -11.86 31.67 -3.83
CA GLY A 83 -12.99 30.90 -3.31
C GLY A 83 -12.89 29.41 -3.69
N PHE A 84 -13.42 28.53 -2.84
CA PHE A 84 -13.48 27.09 -3.15
C PHE A 84 -14.49 26.79 -4.26
N VAL A 85 -14.12 25.89 -5.17
CA VAL A 85 -15.00 25.34 -6.21
C VAL A 85 -15.53 23.98 -5.75
N TYR A 86 -16.85 23.82 -5.67
CA TYR A 86 -17.50 22.66 -5.04
C TYR A 86 -18.24 21.74 -6.03
N ASP A 87 -18.46 22.17 -7.26
CA ASP A 87 -19.27 21.51 -8.29
C ASP A 87 -18.43 20.73 -9.30
N LEU A 88 -17.25 20.27 -8.89
CA LEU A 88 -16.36 19.46 -9.72
C LEU A 88 -16.68 17.98 -9.60
N GLU A 89 -16.65 17.29 -10.75
CA GLU A 89 -16.85 15.86 -10.86
C GLU A 89 -15.55 15.17 -11.29
N GLU A 90 -15.49 13.83 -11.18
CA GLU A 90 -14.30 13.04 -11.56
C GLU A 90 -13.77 13.39 -12.97
N LYS A 91 -14.68 13.66 -13.93
CA LYS A 91 -14.35 14.02 -15.31
C LYS A 91 -13.56 15.32 -15.46
N ASP A 92 -13.58 16.16 -14.44
CA ASP A 92 -12.90 17.45 -14.42
C ASP A 92 -11.44 17.31 -13.93
N PHE A 93 -11.00 16.09 -13.59
CA PHE A 93 -9.65 15.77 -13.13
C PHE A 93 -8.93 14.79 -14.08
N GLN A 94 -7.63 14.98 -14.23
CA GLN A 94 -6.72 14.02 -14.86
C GLN A 94 -5.52 13.81 -13.94
N VAL A 95 -5.28 12.56 -13.57
CA VAL A 95 -4.08 12.18 -12.80
C VAL A 95 -3.03 11.65 -13.76
N LEU A 96 -1.82 12.16 -13.66
CA LEU A 96 -0.67 11.72 -14.44
C LEU A 96 0.37 11.14 -13.49
N ASP A 97 0.95 10.00 -13.85
CA ASP A 97 2.18 9.49 -13.22
C ASP A 97 3.28 9.52 -14.28
N ASN A 98 4.32 10.32 -14.02
CA ASN A 98 5.42 10.54 -14.96
C ASN A 98 4.95 10.93 -16.38
N GLY A 99 3.87 11.72 -16.46
CA GLY A 99 3.27 12.16 -17.73
C GLY A 99 2.34 11.13 -18.39
N VAL A 100 2.14 9.95 -17.79
CA VAL A 100 1.22 8.93 -18.28
C VAL A 100 -0.12 9.03 -17.55
N PRO A 101 -1.27 9.16 -18.26
CA PRO A 101 -2.60 9.17 -17.65
C PRO A 101 -2.86 7.93 -16.81
N GLN A 102 -3.29 8.17 -15.58
CA GLN A 102 -3.72 7.15 -14.62
C GLN A 102 -5.23 7.12 -14.52
N ARG A 103 -5.77 5.92 -14.31
CA ARG A 103 -7.18 5.74 -14.04
C ARG A 103 -7.49 6.18 -12.61
N ILE A 104 -8.59 6.92 -12.44
CA ILE A 104 -9.15 7.19 -11.12
C ILE A 104 -10.07 6.02 -10.77
N ASP A 105 -9.71 5.22 -9.76
CA ASP A 105 -10.52 4.08 -9.33
C ASP A 105 -11.60 4.47 -8.31
N ARG A 106 -11.37 5.53 -7.53
CA ARG A 106 -12.28 6.06 -6.51
C ARG A 106 -12.21 7.58 -6.48
N PHE A 107 -13.36 8.22 -6.66
CA PHE A 107 -13.52 9.66 -6.54
C PHE A 107 -14.51 9.97 -5.42
N HIS A 108 -14.08 10.82 -4.47
CA HIS A 108 -14.90 11.23 -3.34
C HIS A 108 -14.69 12.71 -3.08
N VAL A 109 -15.79 13.45 -2.92
CA VAL A 109 -15.78 14.81 -2.39
C VAL A 109 -15.94 14.70 -0.88
N GLU A 110 -14.87 15.02 -0.14
CA GLU A 110 -14.92 15.01 1.32
C GLU A 110 -15.84 16.13 1.80
N THR A 111 -17.00 15.74 2.31
CA THR A 111 -17.93 16.62 3.03
C THR A 111 -18.11 16.05 4.42
N ASP A 112 -17.04 16.09 5.22
CA ASP A 112 -17.05 15.48 6.53
C ASP A 112 -17.94 16.30 7.48
N THR A 113 -19.03 15.67 7.95
CA THR A 113 -19.87 16.26 8.98
C THR A 113 -19.16 16.14 10.33
N ILE A 114 -18.91 17.27 10.99
CA ILE A 114 -18.32 17.27 12.33
C ILE A 114 -19.44 17.23 13.37
N ALA A 115 -19.42 16.21 14.23
CA ALA A 115 -20.24 16.15 15.43
C ALA A 115 -19.35 16.39 16.67
N ALA A 116 -19.67 17.40 17.47
CA ALA A 116 -18.94 17.73 18.70
C ALA A 116 -19.88 17.73 19.91
N VAL A 117 -19.41 17.18 21.03
CA VAL A 117 -20.11 17.22 22.33
C VAL A 117 -19.23 17.95 23.34
N ILE A 118 -19.77 18.98 23.98
CA ILE A 118 -19.09 19.73 25.03
C ILE A 118 -19.63 19.25 26.38
N LEU A 119 -18.77 18.64 27.18
CA LEU A 119 -19.11 18.19 28.53
C LEU A 119 -18.46 19.13 29.55
N VAL A 120 -19.28 19.71 30.44
CA VAL A 120 -18.82 20.66 31.45
C VAL A 120 -19.10 20.09 32.83
N GLU A 121 -18.05 19.94 33.63
CA GLU A 121 -18.17 19.58 35.04
C GLU A 121 -18.68 20.77 35.86
N THR A 122 -19.65 20.55 36.74
CA THR A 122 -20.33 21.59 37.53
C THR A 122 -20.31 21.30 39.02
N ASN A 123 -19.13 20.94 39.54
CA ASN A 123 -18.91 20.72 40.97
C ASN A 123 -18.55 22.04 41.71
N GLN A 124 -18.50 21.98 43.05
CA GLN A 124 -18.20 23.15 43.89
C GLN A 124 -16.78 23.72 43.69
N ALA A 125 -15.80 22.88 43.35
CA ALA A 125 -14.43 23.31 43.14
C ALA A 125 -14.27 24.14 41.85
N VAL A 126 -15.07 23.86 40.82
CA VAL A 126 -15.03 24.56 39.53
C VAL A 126 -16.07 25.67 39.41
N ALA A 127 -16.98 25.82 40.37
CA ALA A 127 -18.04 26.83 40.36
C ALA A 127 -17.56 28.28 40.08
N PRO A 128 -16.41 28.75 40.61
CA PRO A 128 -15.90 30.09 40.31
C PRO A 128 -15.49 30.29 38.84
N LEU A 129 -15.22 29.20 38.10
CA LEU A 129 -14.77 29.23 36.71
C LEU A 129 -15.94 29.17 35.71
N LEU A 130 -17.10 28.66 36.14
CA LEU A 130 -18.28 28.51 35.26
C LEU A 130 -18.74 29.81 34.57
N PRO A 131 -18.68 31.00 35.23
CA PRO A 131 -19.01 32.26 34.56
C PRO A 131 -18.10 32.59 33.37
N GLN A 132 -16.86 32.08 33.36
CA GLN A 132 -15.89 32.28 32.27
C GLN A 132 -16.12 31.29 31.11
N VAL A 133 -16.69 30.12 31.40
CA VAL A 133 -16.99 29.08 30.39
C VAL A 133 -18.27 29.39 29.62
N LYS A 134 -19.26 30.01 30.28
CA LYS A 134 -20.58 30.31 29.69
C LYS A 134 -20.51 31.09 28.36
N PRO A 135 -19.68 32.14 28.20
CA PRO A 135 -19.54 32.87 26.95
C PRO A 135 -18.83 32.08 25.83
N LEU A 136 -18.04 31.07 26.17
CA LEU A 136 -17.30 30.27 25.17
C LEU A 136 -18.22 29.37 24.35
N GLY A 137 -19.40 29.02 24.88
CA GLY A 137 -20.39 28.20 24.17
C GLY A 137 -20.77 28.77 22.80
N SER A 138 -20.98 30.08 22.68
CA SER A 138 -21.28 30.72 21.40
C SER A 138 -20.07 30.77 20.47
N MET A 139 -18.85 30.91 21.00
CA MET A 139 -17.63 30.90 20.19
C MET A 139 -17.39 29.53 19.55
N PHE A 140 -17.60 28.44 20.29
CA PHE A 140 -17.47 27.09 19.73
C PHE A 140 -18.47 26.86 18.60
N SER A 141 -19.70 27.35 18.73
CA SER A 141 -20.69 27.29 17.65
C SER A 141 -20.19 28.03 16.40
N SER A 142 -19.66 29.25 16.54
CA SER A 142 -19.12 30.01 15.40
C SER A 142 -17.91 29.35 14.74
N LEU A 143 -17.05 28.68 15.50
CA LEU A 143 -15.88 27.98 14.97
C LEU A 143 -16.25 26.67 14.26
N LEU A 144 -17.28 25.96 14.75
CA LEU A 144 -17.72 24.68 14.18
C LEU A 144 -18.61 24.86 12.94
N LEU A 145 -19.47 25.88 12.92
CA LEU A 145 -20.35 26.15 11.76
C LEU A 145 -19.60 26.89 10.64
N GLY A 146 -18.41 27.43 10.93
CA GLY A 146 -17.66 28.27 10.01
C GLY A 146 -18.46 29.50 9.54
N PRO A 147 -17.92 30.29 8.60
CA PRO A 147 -18.61 31.47 8.08
C PRO A 147 -19.91 31.18 7.31
N LYS A 148 -20.18 29.91 6.98
CA LYS A 148 -21.29 29.51 6.10
C LYS A 148 -22.44 28.78 6.80
N GLY A 149 -22.36 28.53 8.11
CA GLY A 149 -23.46 27.95 8.88
C GLY A 149 -23.52 26.45 8.82
#